data_AF-A0A968VTY1-F1
#
_entry.id   AF-A0A968VTY1-F1
#
_cell.length_a   1.000
_cell.length_b   1.000
_cell.length_c   1.000
_cell.angle_alpha   90.00
_cell.angle_beta   90.00
_cell.angle_gamma   90.00
#
_symmetry.space_group_name_H-M   'P 1'
#
loop_
_entity.id
_entity.type
_entity.pdbx_description
1 polymer ?
#
loop_
_entity_poly.entity_id
_entity_poly.type
_entity_poly.pdbx_seq_one_letter_code
_entity_poly.pdbx_strand_id
1 'polypeptide(L)'
;MISYQVYKVLHLMGVFTVILSLGAVCMHVINGGTKQHPFRKGVGITHGVGLLISLVGGFGLLARLGVAHGGLPGWVWAKLVIWLIFGGVTAILVRKPQTAKPMWLGILVLAVTGAYLAQYKPF
;
A
#
# COMPACT_ATOMS: atom_id res chain seq x y z
N MET A 1 10.89 -23.89 -6.25
CA MET A 1 10.49 -22.50 -6.61
C MET A 1 9.26 -22.11 -5.80
N ILE A 2 9.18 -20.92 -5.20
CA ILE A 2 8.02 -20.47 -4.39
C ILE A 2 6.77 -20.30 -5.28
N SER A 3 5.61 -20.83 -4.91
CA SER A 3 4.40 -20.82 -5.76
C SER A 3 3.76 -19.43 -5.92
N TYR A 4 2.92 -19.27 -6.96
CA TYR A 4 2.12 -18.07 -7.18
C TYR A 4 1.21 -17.76 -5.97
N GLN A 5 0.61 -18.80 -5.38
CA GLN A 5 -0.29 -18.69 -4.23
C GLN A 5 0.45 -18.11 -3.02
N VAL A 6 1.69 -18.53 -2.76
CA VAL A 6 2.51 -17.98 -1.67
C VAL A 6 2.78 -16.49 -1.90
N TYR A 7 3.19 -16.09 -3.10
CA TYR A 7 3.37 -14.67 -3.42
C TYR A 7 2.07 -13.86 -3.32
N LYS A 8 0.92 -14.46 -3.65
CA LYS A 8 -0.39 -13.82 -3.51
C LYS A 8 -0.72 -13.55 -2.04
N VAL A 9 -0.50 -14.54 -1.17
CA VAL A 9 -0.67 -14.41 0.27
C VAL A 9 0.27 -13.34 0.83
N LEU A 10 1.55 -13.38 0.46
CA LEU A 10 2.53 -12.36 0.89
C LEU A 10 2.10 -10.97 0.44
N HIS A 11 1.74 -10.78 -0.83
CA HIS A 11 1.31 -9.48 -1.34
C HIS A 11 0.10 -8.95 -0.56
N LEU A 12 -0.95 -9.76 -0.40
CA LEU A 12 -2.16 -9.38 0.33
C LEU A 12 -1.90 -9.10 1.82
N MET A 13 -1.05 -9.88 2.48
CA MET A 13 -0.62 -9.63 3.85
C MET A 13 0.02 -8.25 3.98
N GLY A 14 0.93 -7.90 3.05
CA GLY A 14 1.52 -6.57 2.97
C GLY A 14 0.47 -5.48 2.74
N VAL A 15 -0.44 -5.67 1.79
CA VAL A 15 -1.56 -4.75 1.49
C VAL A 15 -2.39 -4.47 2.74
N PHE A 16 -2.82 -5.51 3.46
CA PHE A 16 -3.65 -5.37 4.66
C PHE A 16 -2.91 -4.63 5.77
N THR A 17 -1.61 -4.89 5.92
CA THR A 17 -0.76 -4.23 6.90
C THR A 17 -0.60 -2.74 6.59
N VAL A 18 -0.47 -2.37 5.31
CA VAL A 18 -0.44 -0.97 4.85
C VAL A 18 -1.77 -0.27 5.13
N ILE A 19 -2.89 -0.89 4.77
CA ILE A 19 -4.22 -0.29 4.99
C ILE A 19 -4.51 -0.14 6.48
N LEU A 20 -4.20 -1.14 7.30
CA LEU A 20 -4.36 -1.11 8.76
C LEU A 20 -3.57 0.06 9.38
N SER A 21 -2.29 0.17 9.03
CA SER A 21 -1.43 1.24 9.56
C SER A 21 -1.88 2.63 9.11
N LEU A 22 -2.26 2.81 7.84
CA LEU A 22 -2.76 4.08 7.34
C LEU A 22 -4.10 4.47 7.96
N GLY A 23 -5.02 3.52 8.15
CA GLY A 23 -6.28 3.73 8.86
C GLY A 23 -6.06 4.21 10.29
N ALA A 24 -5.13 3.60 11.01
CA ALA A 24 -4.75 4.04 12.36
C ALA A 24 -4.19 5.47 12.36
N VAL A 25 -3.31 5.82 11.41
CA VAL A 25 -2.78 7.20 11.31
C VAL A 25 -3.88 8.20 10.97
N CYS A 26 -4.78 7.88 10.03
CA CYS A 26 -5.89 8.76 9.68
C CYS A 26 -6.80 9.01 10.89
N MET A 27 -7.24 7.98 11.60
CA MET A 27 -8.09 8.16 12.79
C MET A 27 -7.40 8.99 13.87
N HIS A 28 -6.13 8.70 14.15
CA HIS A 28 -5.35 9.47 15.12
C HIS A 28 -5.32 10.96 14.75
N VAL A 29 -5.00 11.28 13.50
CA VAL A 29 -4.93 12.67 13.02
C VAL A 29 -6.32 13.35 12.98
N ILE A 30 -7.36 12.64 12.57
CA ILE A 30 -8.75 13.15 12.55
C ILE A 30 -9.22 13.56 13.94
N ASN A 31 -8.79 12.83 14.97
CA ASN A 31 -9.10 13.10 16.37
C ASN A 31 -8.16 14.13 17.04
N GLY A 32 -7.36 14.86 16.26
CA GLY A 32 -6.44 15.88 16.78
C GLY A 32 -5.11 15.33 17.32
N GLY A 33 -4.81 14.06 17.03
CA GLY A 33 -3.59 13.42 17.46
C GLY A 33 -2.33 14.06 16.85
N THR A 34 -1.28 14.20 17.67
CA THR A 34 0.00 14.80 17.27
C THR A 34 1.07 13.73 16.99
N LYS A 35 2.28 14.16 16.61
CA LYS A 35 3.45 13.28 16.44
C LYS A 35 3.90 12.58 17.74
N GLN A 36 3.45 13.07 18.90
CA GLN A 36 3.75 12.51 20.22
C GLN A 36 2.70 11.45 20.54
N HIS A 37 2.98 10.20 20.13
CA HIS A 37 2.14 9.05 20.42
C HIS A 37 3.02 7.87 20.87
N PRO A 38 2.70 7.18 21.98
CA PRO A 38 3.54 6.10 22.51
C PRO A 38 3.82 4.98 21.50
N PHE A 39 2.82 4.63 20.70
CA PHE A 39 2.92 3.55 19.72
C PHE A 39 3.31 4.02 18.29
N ARG A 40 3.81 5.25 18.14
CA ARG A 40 4.18 5.80 16.81
C ARG A 40 5.20 4.93 16.06
N LYS A 41 6.22 4.42 16.76
CA LYS A 41 7.24 3.55 16.15
C LYS A 41 6.62 2.24 15.63
N GLY A 42 5.72 1.64 16.42
CA GLY A 42 5.00 0.42 16.02
C GLY A 42 4.25 0.62 14.71
N VAL A 43 3.41 1.67 14.64
CA VAL A 43 2.66 2.00 13.42
C VAL A 43 3.58 2.25 12.21
N GLY A 44 4.70 2.95 12.42
CA GLY A 44 5.69 3.19 11.37
C GLY A 44 6.36 1.92 10.85
N ILE A 45 6.74 1.00 11.74
CA ILE A 45 7.32 -0.30 11.39
C ILE A 45 6.27 -1.15 10.64
N THR A 46 5.06 -1.24 11.17
CA THR A 46 3.94 -1.94 10.52
C THR A 46 3.75 -1.43 9.10
N HIS A 47 3.72 -0.11 8.90
CA HIS A 47 3.58 0.49 7.57
C HIS A 47 4.75 0.16 6.64
N GLY A 48 5.99 0.38 7.08
CA GLY A 48 7.18 0.15 6.27
C GLY A 48 7.39 -1.32 5.90
N VAL A 49 7.21 -2.22 6.86
CA VAL A 49 7.28 -3.68 6.63
C VAL A 49 6.13 -4.14 5.73
N GLY A 50 4.92 -3.62 5.94
CA GLY A 50 3.77 -3.89 5.07
C GLY A 50 4.03 -3.50 3.62
N LEU A 51 4.63 -2.32 3.38
CA LEU A 51 5.02 -1.88 2.03
C LEU A 51 6.07 -2.80 1.41
N LEU A 52 7.11 -3.16 2.18
CA LEU A 52 8.16 -4.07 1.71
C LEU A 52 7.58 -5.42 1.30
N ILE A 53 6.77 -6.02 2.16
CA ILE A 53 6.13 -7.32 1.93
C ILE A 53 5.17 -7.24 0.72
N SER A 54 4.40 -6.15 0.61
CA SER A 54 3.52 -5.92 -0.54
C SER A 54 4.32 -5.87 -1.84
N LEU A 55 5.41 -5.10 -1.89
CA LEU A 55 6.22 -4.98 -3.10
C LEU A 55 6.92 -6.30 -3.45
N VAL A 56 7.55 -6.97 -2.48
CA VAL A 56 8.22 -8.27 -2.71
C VAL A 56 7.21 -9.32 -3.19
N GLY A 57 6.04 -9.41 -2.55
CA GLY A 57 4.96 -10.29 -2.99
C GLY A 57 4.46 -9.93 -4.39
N GLY A 58 4.29 -8.65 -4.68
CA GLY A 58 3.82 -8.13 -5.96
C GLY A 58 4.78 -8.45 -7.12
N PHE A 59 6.07 -8.19 -6.95
CA PHE A 59 7.08 -8.54 -7.96
C PHE A 59 7.25 -10.05 -8.11
N GLY A 60 7.12 -10.82 -7.01
CA GLY A 60 7.07 -12.28 -7.08
C GLY A 60 5.89 -12.80 -7.91
N LEU A 61 4.72 -12.18 -7.80
CA LEU A 61 3.56 -12.47 -8.67
C LEU A 61 3.87 -12.15 -10.13
N LEU A 62 4.49 -11.00 -10.42
CA LEU A 62 4.86 -10.62 -11.79
C LEU A 62 5.84 -11.61 -12.42
N ALA A 63 6.83 -12.08 -11.67
CA ALA A 63 7.77 -13.10 -12.12
C ALA A 63 7.05 -14.42 -12.45
N ARG A 64 6.05 -14.82 -11.65
CA ARG A 64 5.23 -16.02 -11.92
C ARG A 64 4.28 -15.88 -13.09
N LEU A 65 3.90 -14.65 -13.45
CA LEU A 65 3.10 -14.35 -14.63
C LEU A 65 3.95 -14.19 -15.90
N GLY A 66 5.28 -14.30 -15.83
CA GLY A 66 6.17 -14.09 -16.97
C GLY A 66 6.29 -12.64 -17.44
N VAL A 67 5.77 -11.68 -16.66
CA VAL A 67 5.71 -10.25 -17.03
C VAL A 67 7.08 -9.56 -16.89
N ALA A 68 8.06 -10.19 -16.25
CA ALA A 68 9.35 -9.60 -15.94
C ALA A 68 10.29 -9.39 -17.16
N HIS A 69 10.03 -10.04 -18.30
CA HIS A 69 11.03 -10.16 -19.38
C HIS A 69 10.85 -9.21 -20.57
N GLY A 70 9.72 -8.49 -20.68
CA GLY A 70 9.38 -7.68 -21.87
C GLY A 70 9.09 -6.19 -21.61
N GLY A 71 9.42 -5.70 -20.41
CA GLY A 71 8.96 -4.40 -19.92
C GLY A 71 7.66 -4.52 -19.12
N LEU A 72 7.47 -3.61 -18.16
CA LEU A 72 6.29 -3.62 -17.30
C LEU A 72 5.08 -3.03 -18.05
N PRO A 73 3.95 -3.76 -18.18
CA PRO A 73 2.70 -3.23 -18.72
C PRO A 73 2.23 -1.99 -17.98
N GLY A 74 1.40 -1.17 -18.61
CA GLY A 74 0.96 0.08 -18.01
C GLY A 74 0.20 -0.11 -16.70
N TRP A 75 -0.60 -1.19 -16.56
CA TRP A 75 -1.31 -1.50 -15.32
C TRP A 75 -0.35 -1.76 -14.15
N VAL A 76 0.85 -2.30 -14.43
CA VAL A 76 1.89 -2.49 -13.41
C VAL A 76 2.44 -1.14 -12.96
N TRP A 77 2.78 -0.26 -13.91
CA TRP A 77 3.22 1.10 -13.60
C TRP A 77 2.19 1.88 -12.78
N ALA A 78 0.92 1.80 -13.17
CA ALA A 78 -0.17 2.42 -12.41
C ALA A 78 -0.23 1.89 -10.97
N LYS A 79 -0.07 0.58 -10.74
CA LYS A 79 0.02 0.02 -9.39
C LYS A 79 1.25 0.51 -8.63
N LEU A 80 2.41 0.63 -9.27
CA LEU A 80 3.61 1.15 -8.62
C LEU A 80 3.44 2.60 -8.17
N VAL A 81 2.75 3.43 -8.97
CA VAL A 81 2.38 4.79 -8.56
C VAL A 81 1.46 4.77 -7.33
N ILE A 82 0.46 3.88 -7.28
CA ILE A 82 -0.40 3.71 -6.10
C ILE A 82 0.43 3.33 -4.86
N TRP A 83 1.37 2.39 -4.98
CA TRP A 83 2.23 2.00 -3.86
C TRP A 83 3.15 3.13 -3.40
N LEU A 84 3.67 3.92 -4.34
CA LEU A 84 4.46 5.12 -4.02
C LEU A 84 3.61 6.15 -3.26
N ILE A 85 2.36 6.36 -3.68
CA ILE A 85 1.42 7.21 -2.96
C ILE A 85 1.22 6.68 -1.53
N PHE A 86 0.96 5.39 -1.35
CA PHE A 86 0.80 4.81 -0.01
C PHE A 86 2.02 5.01 0.88
N GLY A 87 3.24 4.88 0.34
CA GLY A 87 4.48 5.20 1.08
C GLY A 87 4.58 6.66 1.50
N GLY A 88 4.11 7.59 0.66
CA GLY A 88 4.14 9.03 0.94
C GLY A 88 3.01 9.54 1.84
N VAL A 89 1.87 8.84 1.91
CA VAL A 89 0.66 9.31 2.63
C VAL A 89 0.95 9.60 4.09
N THR A 90 1.76 8.79 4.77
CA THR A 90 2.10 9.03 6.19
C THR A 90 2.78 10.39 6.40
N ALA A 91 3.65 10.81 5.49
CA ALA A 91 4.29 12.13 5.53
C ALA A 91 3.30 13.26 5.24
N ILE A 92 2.36 13.05 4.31
CA ILE A 92 1.30 14.03 3.99
C ILE A 92 0.39 14.24 5.19
N LEU A 93 -0.12 13.17 5.81
CA LEU A 93 -1.02 13.23 6.96
C LEU A 93 -0.41 13.99 8.14
N VAL A 94 0.89 13.80 8.36
CA VAL A 94 1.63 14.44 9.45
C VAL A 94 1.94 15.92 9.17
N ARG A 95 2.15 16.30 7.90
CA ARG A 95 2.47 17.69 7.51
C ARG A 95 1.23 18.53 7.21
N LYS A 96 0.14 17.89 6.77
CA LYS A 96 -1.13 18.51 6.40
C LYS A 96 -2.31 17.76 7.03
N PRO A 97 -2.51 17.86 8.35
CA PRO A 97 -3.57 17.14 9.07
C PRO A 97 -4.98 17.32 8.49
N GLN A 98 -5.26 18.49 7.90
CA GLN A 98 -6.54 18.79 7.23
C GLN A 98 -6.88 17.82 6.09
N THR A 99 -5.88 17.11 5.56
CA THR A 99 -6.07 16.12 4.50
C THR A 99 -6.52 14.76 5.01
N ALA A 100 -6.52 14.50 6.33
CA ALA A 100 -6.80 13.16 6.87
C ALA A 100 -8.22 12.66 6.57
N LYS A 101 -9.22 13.54 6.67
CA LYS A 101 -10.62 13.19 6.34
C LYS A 101 -10.80 12.74 4.88
N PRO A 102 -10.37 13.50 3.86
CA PRO A 102 -10.47 13.03 2.49
C PRO A 102 -9.56 11.82 2.22
N MET A 103 -8.40 11.72 2.88
CA MET A 103 -7.51 10.57 2.71
C MET A 103 -8.08 9.26 3.26
N TRP A 104 -8.98 9.30 4.25
CA TRP A 104 -9.68 8.10 4.71
C TRP A 104 -10.35 7.34 3.56
N LEU A 105 -11.16 8.06 2.76
CA LEU A 105 -11.79 7.49 1.57
C LEU A 105 -10.80 7.34 0.42
N GLY A 106 -9.87 8.29 0.25
CA GLY A 106 -8.85 8.24 -0.80
C GLY A 106 -7.99 6.96 -0.73
N ILE A 107 -7.60 6.52 0.47
CA ILE A 107 -6.86 5.27 0.67
C ILE A 107 -7.67 4.07 0.21
N LEU A 108 -8.97 4.01 0.56
CA LEU A 108 -9.85 2.92 0.15
C LEU A 108 -10.03 2.89 -1.36
N VAL A 109 -10.26 4.06 -1.99
CA VAL A 109 -10.37 4.18 -3.45
C VAL A 109 -9.10 3.68 -4.12
N LEU A 110 -7.92 4.14 -3.69
CA LEU A 110 -6.64 3.69 -4.23
C LEU A 110 -6.42 2.17 -4.07
N ALA A 111 -6.82 1.61 -2.93
CA ALA A 111 -6.70 0.17 -2.68
C ALA A 111 -7.61 -0.64 -3.62
N VAL A 112 -8.86 -0.21 -3.80
CA VAL A 112 -9.82 -0.83 -4.74
C VAL A 112 -9.33 -0.69 -6.17
N THR A 113 -8.82 0.47 -6.58
CA THR A 113 -8.21 0.67 -7.90
C THR A 113 -7.03 -0.27 -8.10
N GLY A 114 -6.16 -0.43 -7.09
CA GLY A 114 -5.05 -1.37 -7.14
C GLY A 114 -5.49 -2.83 -7.31
N ALA A 115 -6.59 -3.23 -6.65
CA ALA A 115 -7.21 -4.55 -6.80
C ALA A 115 -7.81 -4.74 -8.20
N TYR A 116 -8.55 -3.75 -8.70
CA TYR A 116 -9.10 -3.73 -10.06
C TYR A 116 -8.00 -3.91 -11.11
N LEU A 117 -6.93 -3.12 -11.05
CA LEU A 117 -5.80 -3.22 -11.98
C LEU A 117 -5.14 -4.61 -11.94
N ALA A 118 -5.04 -5.22 -10.76
CA ALA A 118 -4.47 -6.55 -10.60
C ALA A 118 -5.31 -7.65 -11.26
N GLN A 119 -6.63 -7.50 -11.19
CA GLN A 119 -7.59 -8.49 -11.68
C GLN A 119 -7.79 -8.39 -13.19
N TYR A 120 -8.03 -7.18 -13.69
CA TYR A 120 -8.44 -6.96 -15.07
C TYR A 120 -7.27 -6.65 -16.01
N LYS A 121 -6.14 -6.14 -15.50
CA LYS A 121 -4.92 -5.85 -16.27
C LYS A 121 -5.21 -5.12 -17.60
N PRO A 122 -5.95 -4.01 -17.60
CA PRO A 122 -6.61 -3.49 -18.81
C PRO A 122 -5.70 -2.85 -19.86
N PHE A 123 -4.43 -2.58 -19.56
CA PHE A 123 -3.45 -1.91 -20.44
C PHE A 123 -2.01 -2.19 -20.03
#